data_AF-N6XF21-F1
#
_entry.id   AF-N6XF21-F1
#
_cell.length_a   1.000
_cell.length_b   1.000
_cell.length_c   1.000
_cell.angle_alpha   90.00
_cell.angle_beta   90.00
_cell.angle_gamma   90.00
#
_symmetry.space_group_name_H-M   'P 1'
#
loop_
_entity.id
_entity.type
_entity.pdbx_description
1 polymer ?
#
loop_
_entity_poly.entity_id
_entity_poly.type
_entity_poly.pdbx_seq_one_letter_code
_entity_poly.pdbx_strand_id
1 'polypeptide(L)' 'MKLNRERAIYLAAVSQTLGAAQFGYFGGKSLELLLQSQGLPDSLLVVLMCPAVYVVFTLAGYFVLSERFTRRH' A
#
# COMPACT_ATOMS: atom_id res chain seq x y z
N MET A 1 16.70 11.71 -14.11
CA MET A 1 16.12 13.02 -13.77
C MET A 1 15.84 13.05 -12.27
N LYS A 2 16.31 14.06 -11.52
CA LYS A 2 16.01 14.21 -10.07
C LYS A 2 14.55 14.66 -9.89
N LEU A 3 13.78 13.99 -9.03
CA LEU A 3 12.44 14.44 -8.64
C LEU A 3 12.50 15.70 -7.76
N ASN A 4 11.72 16.73 -8.13
CA ASN A 4 11.52 17.91 -7.29
C ASN A 4 10.79 17.54 -5.98
N ARG A 5 10.96 18.32 -4.91
CA ARG A 5 10.46 18.08 -3.54
C ARG A 5 8.97 17.83 -3.54
N GLU A 6 8.25 18.73 -4.17
CA GLU A 6 6.80 18.71 -4.27
C GLU A 6 6.34 17.46 -5.00
N ARG A 7 7.03 17.06 -6.08
CA ARG A 7 6.71 15.82 -6.81
C ARG A 7 6.99 14.57 -5.99
N ALA A 8 8.07 14.53 -5.21
CA ALA A 8 8.38 13.39 -4.35
C ALA A 8 7.39 13.24 -3.18
N ILE A 9 7.01 14.36 -2.55
CA ILE A 9 5.98 14.39 -1.51
C ILE A 9 4.63 13.97 -2.09
N TYR A 10 4.28 14.49 -3.26
CA TYR A 10 3.06 14.12 -3.96
C TYR A 10 3.03 12.63 -4.30
N LEU A 11 4.12 12.09 -4.85
CA LEU A 11 4.21 10.66 -5.18
C LEU A 11 4.09 9.79 -3.92
N ALA A 12 4.76 10.17 -2.83
CA ALA A 12 4.69 9.45 -1.56
C ALA A 12 3.27 9.48 -0.97
N ALA A 13 2.60 10.64 -1.00
CA ALA A 13 1.22 10.78 -0.56
C ALA A 13 0.28 9.91 -1.40
N VAL A 14 0.40 9.97 -2.74
CA VAL A 14 -0.39 9.13 -3.67
C VAL A 14 -0.15 7.65 -3.40
N SER A 15 1.10 7.21 -3.22
CA SER A 15 1.41 5.81 -2.90
C SER A 15 0.76 5.36 -1.60
N GLN A 16 0.83 6.19 -0.54
CA GLN A 16 0.21 5.88 0.75
C GLN A 16 -1.33 5.84 0.66
N THR A 17 -1.95 6.78 -0.05
CA THR A 17 -3.40 6.79 -0.27
C THR A 17 -3.86 5.57 -1.07
N LEU A 18 -3.13 5.18 -2.11
CA LEU A 18 -3.43 3.97 -2.89
C LEU A 18 -3.26 2.70 -2.05
N GLY A 19 -2.22 2.62 -1.22
CA GLY A 19 -2.02 1.51 -0.28
C GLY A 19 -3.18 1.39 0.71
N ALA A 20 -3.62 2.50 1.32
CA ALA A 20 -4.75 2.51 2.25
C ALA A 20 -6.08 2.16 1.57
N ALA A 21 -6.32 2.66 0.34
CA ALA A 21 -7.52 2.35 -0.43
C ALA A 21 -7.58 0.86 -0.81
N GLN A 22 -6.47 0.27 -1.26
CA GLN A 22 -6.42 -1.16 -1.54
C GLN A 22 -6.60 -2.00 -0.27
N PHE A 23 -5.97 -1.60 0.84
CA PHE A 23 -6.16 -2.29 2.12
C PHE A 23 -7.64 -2.29 2.55
N GLY A 24 -8.31 -1.13 2.44
CA GLY A 24 -9.74 -1.02 2.73
C GLY A 24 -10.61 -1.86 1.79
N TYR A 25 -10.31 -1.87 0.49
CA TYR A 25 -11.06 -2.66 -0.49
C TYR A 25 -10.92 -4.17 -0.25
N PHE A 26 -9.69 -4.66 -0.10
CA PHE A 26 -9.43 -6.09 0.14
C PHE A 26 -9.89 -6.52 1.55
N GLY A 27 -9.74 -5.66 2.56
CA GLY A 27 -10.27 -5.89 3.91
C GLY A 27 -11.80 -5.94 3.95
N GLY A 28 -12.48 -5.08 3.18
CA GLY A 28 -13.94 -5.13 3.04
C GLY A 28 -14.40 -6.41 2.32
N LYS A 29 -13.71 -6.80 1.25
CA LYS A 29 -13.96 -8.05 0.51
C LYS A 29 -13.76 -9.30 1.36
N SER A 30 -12.70 -9.35 2.18
CA SER A 30 -12.49 -10.49 3.08
C SER A 30 -13.54 -10.56 4.19
N LEU A 31 -13.99 -9.42 4.72
CA LEU A 31 -15.12 -9.37 5.65
C LEU A 31 -16.43 -9.86 4.99
N GLU A 32 -16.69 -9.45 3.75
CA GLU A 32 -17.83 -9.93 2.95
C GLU A 32 -17.80 -11.46 2.78
N LEU A 33 -16.66 -12.02 2.40
CA LEU A 33 -16.47 -13.47 2.24
C LEU A 33 -16.66 -14.24 3.56
N LEU A 34 -16.14 -13.70 4.67
CA LEU A 34 -16.34 -14.26 6.01
C LEU A 34 -17.82 -14.26 6.40
N LEU A 35 -18.55 -13.17 6.14
CA LEU A 35 -19.98 -13.05 6.41
C LEU A 35 -20.82 -14.02 5.55
N GLN A 36 -20.37 -14.31 4.32
CA GLN A 36 -21.06 -15.23 3.41
C GLN A 36 -20.78 -16.71 3.68
N SER A 37 -19.99 -17.05 4.71
CA SER A 37 -19.59 -18.44 5.04
C SER A 37 -18.90 -19.18 3.88
N GLN A 38 -18.43 -18.45 2.86
CA GLN A 38 -17.71 -19.03 1.73
C GLN A 38 -16.23 -19.10 2.07
N GLY A 39 -15.77 -20.30 2.45
CA GLY A 39 -14.37 -20.73 2.37
C GLY A 39 -13.31 -19.85 3.06
N LEU A 40 -12.74 -20.37 4.15
CA LEU A 40 -11.45 -19.96 4.69
C LEU A 40 -10.30 -19.82 3.66
N PRO A 41 -10.19 -20.60 2.56
CA PRO A 41 -9.03 -20.50 1.65
C PRO A 41 -8.94 -19.20 0.86
N ASP A 42 -10.05 -18.75 0.25
CA ASP A 42 -10.07 -17.55 -0.59
C ASP A 42 -9.98 -16.27 0.24
N SER A 43 -10.62 -16.28 1.42
CA SER A 43 -10.50 -15.20 2.39
C SER A 43 -9.06 -15.10 2.96
N LEU A 44 -8.34 -16.21 3.13
CA LEU A 44 -6.92 -16.22 3.52
C LEU A 44 -6.01 -15.57 2.47
N LEU A 45 -6.21 -15.88 1.19
CA LEU A 45 -5.46 -15.26 0.09
C LEU A 45 -5.65 -13.74 0.07
N VAL A 46 -6.89 -13.27 0.21
CA VAL A 46 -7.21 -11.84 0.26
C VAL A 46 -6.59 -11.18 1.50
N VAL A 47 -6.66 -11.85 2.66
CA VAL A 47 -6.06 -11.36 3.92
C VAL A 47 -4.54 -11.29 3.84
N LEU A 48 -3.88 -12.22 3.14
CA LEU A 48 -2.42 -12.22 2.95
C LEU A 48 -1.94 -11.19 1.91
N MET A 49 -2.74 -10.93 0.87
CA MET A 49 -2.45 -9.90 -0.14
C MET A 49 -2.52 -8.49 0.45
N CYS A 50 -3.43 -8.25 1.39
CA CYS A 50 -3.65 -6.96 2.04
C CYS A 50 -2.39 -6.32 2.68
N PRO A 51 -1.67 -7.01 3.59
CA PRO A 51 -0.43 -6.48 4.18
C PRO A 51 0.70 -6.42 3.15
N ALA A 52 0.76 -7.33 2.18
CA ALA A 52 1.79 -7.30 1.13
C ALA A 52 1.67 -6.02 0.28
N VAL A 53 0.46 -5.67 -0.16
CA VAL A 53 0.16 -4.43 -0.88
C VAL A 53 0.51 -3.21 -0.04
N TYR A 54 0.09 -3.18 1.23
CA TYR A 54 0.38 -2.07 2.13
C TYR A 54 1.89 -1.86 2.32
N VAL A 55 2.64 -2.95 2.51
CA VAL A 55 4.11 -2.90 2.64
C VAL A 55 4.76 -2.39 1.37
N VAL A 56 4.34 -2.85 0.19
CA VAL A 56 4.90 -2.39 -1.10
C VAL A 56 4.70 -0.90 -1.29
N PHE A 57 3.48 -0.39 -1.07
CA PHE A 57 3.20 1.05 -1.21
C PHE A 57 3.90 1.90 -0.14
N THR A 58 4.04 1.36 1.07
CA THR A 58 4.78 2.01 2.15
C THR A 58 6.27 2.13 1.83
N LEU A 59 6.87 1.04 1.36
CA LEU A 59 8.26 1.01 0.92
C LEU A 59 8.48 1.91 -0.29
N ALA A 60 7.57 1.93 -1.26
CA ALA A 60 7.66 2.82 -2.41
C ALA A 60 7.69 4.30 -1.97
N GLY A 61 6.78 4.71 -1.08
CA GLY A 61 6.78 6.05 -0.51
C GLY A 61 8.07 6.35 0.27
N TYR A 62 8.56 5.39 1.06
CA TYR A 62 9.81 5.50 1.79
C TYR A 62 11.03 5.66 0.86
N PHE A 63 11.14 4.86 -0.20
CA PHE A 63 12.23 4.95 -1.17
C PHE A 63 12.23 6.29 -1.92
N VAL A 64 11.05 6.77 -2.34
CA VAL A 64 10.91 8.07 -3.01
C VAL A 64 11.39 9.22 -2.11
N LEU A 65 11.08 9.15 -0.81
CA LEU A 65 11.56 10.13 0.17
C LEU A 65 13.06 9.93 0.47
N SER A 66 13.49 8.69 0.69
CA SER A 66 14.87 8.31 1.04
C SER A 66 15.87 8.65 -0.06
N GLU A 67 15.57 8.41 -1.34
CA GLU A 67 16.45 8.79 -2.44
C GLU A 67 16.74 10.30 -2.45
N ARG A 68 15.82 11.09 -1.87
CA ARG A 68 15.93 12.54 -1.75
C ARG A 68 16.62 12.99 -0.46
N PHE A 69 16.37 12.35 0.68
CA PHE A 69 16.95 12.73 1.97
C PHE A 69 18.37 12.17 2.17
N THR A 70 18.71 11.03 1.58
CA THR A 70 20.01 10.37 1.76
C THR A 70 21.12 10.99 0.91
N ARG A 71 20.80 11.64 -0.22
CA ARG A 71 21.79 12.38 -1.04
C ARG A 71 22.10 13.81 -0.55
N ARG A 72 21.76 14.13 0.71
CA ARG A 72 22.14 15.39 1.38
C ARG A 72 23.34 15.24 2.32
N HIS A 73 23.88 14.03 2.48
CA HIS A 73 25.17 13.79 3.12
C HIS A 73 26.22 13.43 2.07
#